data_AF-A0AA35ZLK8-F1
#
_entry.id   AF-A0AA35ZLK8-F1
#
_cell.length_a   1.000
_cell.length_b   1.000
_cell.length_c   1.000
_cell.angle_alpha   90.00
_cell.angle_beta   90.00
_cell.angle_gamma   90.00
#
_symmetry.space_group_name_H-M   'P 1'
#
loop_
_entity.id
_entity.type
_entity.pdbx_description
1 polymer ?
#
loop_
_entity_poly.entity_id
_entity_poly.type
_entity_poly.pdbx_seq_one_letter_code
_entity_poly.pdbx_strand_id
1 'polypeptide(L)'
;MEGLASSRVWFDFHSLLNSSYTQNPSSRSNFRKLISFPSAPIDGRRTTNSCVRSRSMNQLKSGTLVGSSVVDPSSESILDELKSKEWEIGALKDELAATQGIRIRRRSPTDPPLHYVGPFEFRLQNEGNKPRNILEEIVWNKDVEVTQMKEKHTIYSLKKALESVHPPRDFIGALKASYHRTGFPGLIAEVKKASPSRGVLREDFDPVEVAKAYEKGGAACLSVLTDSKYFQGSFENLEAIRNAGVQCPLLCKEFIVDAWQLYYARTKGADAVLLIAAVLPDLDIKYMIQICKMIGLTALVEVHDEIEMDRMLAIDGIELIGINNRNLETFKVDISNTKRLLEGERGEKIRQKDIIVVGESGLFTPADIAYVQEAGVKAILVGESIVKQKDPTQGIRQLFGKDISHP
;
A
#
# COMPACT_ATOMS: atom_id res chain seq x y z
N MET A 1 60.58 -19.08 -46.66
CA MET A 1 60.64 -17.91 -47.55
C MET A 1 59.98 -16.77 -46.79
N GLU A 2 60.80 -15.81 -46.36
CA GLU A 2 60.63 -14.35 -46.54
C GLU A 2 59.23 -13.75 -46.25
N GLY A 3 59.04 -12.74 -45.39
CA GLY A 3 59.93 -11.64 -44.98
C GLY A 3 59.55 -10.37 -45.76
N LEU A 4 59.44 -9.14 -45.21
CA LEU A 4 59.83 -8.56 -43.93
C LEU A 4 59.07 -7.24 -43.64
N ALA A 5 58.85 -6.94 -42.34
CA ALA A 5 58.92 -5.62 -41.65
C ALA A 5 58.06 -4.40 -42.15
N SER A 6 57.74 -3.35 -41.37
CA SER A 6 58.00 -2.89 -39.98
C SER A 6 56.84 -1.93 -39.55
N SER A 7 56.70 -1.26 -38.40
CA SER A 7 57.41 -1.09 -37.11
C SER A 7 56.37 -0.55 -36.08
N ARG A 8 56.37 -0.91 -34.79
CA ARG A 8 57.05 -0.28 -33.61
C ARG A 8 56.91 1.26 -33.56
N VAL A 9 56.50 1.87 -32.43
CA VAL A 9 57.26 2.01 -31.16
C VAL A 9 56.36 2.23 -29.90
N TRP A 10 56.71 1.56 -28.78
CA TRP A 10 56.69 1.89 -27.33
C TRP A 10 55.72 2.99 -26.77
N PHE A 11 55.18 2.88 -25.54
CA PHE A 11 55.83 2.53 -24.26
C PHE A 11 54.94 1.79 -23.24
N ASP A 12 55.60 1.08 -22.32
CA ASP A 12 55.06 0.39 -21.15
C ASP A 12 55.82 0.89 -19.91
N PHE A 13 55.22 0.98 -18.72
CA PHE A 13 55.97 1.18 -17.46
C PHE A 13 55.20 0.74 -16.22
N HIS A 14 55.93 0.16 -15.25
CA HIS A 14 55.37 -0.66 -14.17
C HIS A 14 56.03 -0.33 -12.81
N SER A 15 55.21 -0.33 -11.75
CA SER A 15 55.59 -0.68 -10.35
C SER A 15 56.40 0.29 -9.46
N LEU A 16 56.30 -0.01 -8.15
CA LEU A 16 57.03 0.48 -6.96
C LEU A 16 56.61 1.88 -6.43
N LEU A 17 56.47 2.14 -5.11
CA LEU A 17 57.05 1.47 -3.93
C LEU A 17 56.06 1.20 -2.76
N ASN A 18 56.45 0.25 -1.90
CA ASN A 18 55.88 -0.06 -0.59
C ASN A 18 56.32 0.91 0.52
N SER A 19 55.59 0.86 1.66
CA SER A 19 56.10 0.69 3.06
C SER A 19 55.43 1.66 4.06
N SER A 20 54.54 1.21 4.96
CA SER A 20 54.76 0.65 6.32
C SER A 20 54.91 1.71 7.44
N TYR A 21 54.56 1.30 8.68
CA TYR A 21 54.55 2.00 10.01
C TYR A 21 53.13 2.34 10.51
N THR A 22 52.37 1.44 11.15
CA THR A 22 52.46 0.82 12.51
C THR A 22 52.10 1.72 13.72
N GLN A 23 51.05 1.28 14.43
CA GLN A 23 50.82 1.33 15.89
C GLN A 23 50.33 2.61 16.63
N ASN A 24 49.04 2.55 16.99
CA ASN A 24 48.54 2.45 18.38
C ASN A 24 48.55 3.75 19.27
N PRO A 25 48.04 3.75 20.53
CA PRO A 25 46.68 4.27 20.75
C PRO A 25 46.54 5.35 21.85
N SER A 26 45.28 5.78 22.04
CA SER A 26 44.70 6.38 23.26
C SER A 26 45.00 7.84 23.62
N SER A 27 43.92 8.62 23.79
CA SER A 27 43.78 9.58 24.90
C SER A 27 42.31 9.90 25.15
N ARG A 28 41.90 9.91 26.43
CA ARG A 28 40.61 10.45 26.88
C ARG A 28 40.75 11.96 27.08
N SER A 29 39.72 12.75 26.78
CA SER A 29 39.15 13.71 27.76
C SER A 29 37.98 14.55 27.21
N ASN A 30 36.87 14.52 27.95
CA ASN A 30 36.10 15.67 28.41
C ASN A 30 36.04 16.94 27.54
N PHE A 31 34.87 17.24 26.97
CA PHE A 31 34.29 18.59 27.09
C PHE A 31 32.79 18.51 27.43
N ARG A 32 32.47 18.84 28.68
CA ARG A 32 31.11 19.05 29.20
C ARG A 32 31.11 20.45 29.83
N LYS A 33 30.25 21.34 29.34
CA LYS A 33 29.86 22.70 29.83
C LYS A 33 29.43 23.50 28.58
N LEU A 34 28.44 24.40 28.60
CA LEU A 34 27.51 24.84 29.64
C LEU A 34 26.34 25.54 28.93
N ILE A 35 25.10 25.38 29.41
CA ILE A 35 24.04 26.40 29.50
C ILE A 35 22.91 25.76 30.30
N SER A 36 22.39 26.47 31.29
CA SER A 36 21.47 25.94 32.29
C SER A 36 20.47 27.00 32.73
N PHE A 37 19.18 26.75 32.45
CA PHE A 37 17.97 27.25 33.14
C PHE A 37 17.80 28.78 33.33
N PRO A 38 16.54 29.26 33.50
CA PRO A 38 15.85 29.12 34.78
C PRO A 38 14.50 28.40 34.69
N SER A 39 14.01 27.98 35.84
CA SER A 39 12.67 27.41 36.06
C SER A 39 12.02 28.07 37.29
N ALA A 40 10.76 27.72 37.58
CA ALA A 40 9.93 28.14 38.72
C ALA A 40 9.08 29.44 38.52
N PRO A 41 7.97 29.62 39.26
CA PRO A 41 7.49 28.80 40.38
C PRO A 41 6.07 28.22 40.25
N ILE A 42 5.81 27.20 41.07
CA ILE A 42 4.48 26.86 41.58
C ILE A 42 4.23 27.78 42.77
N ASP A 43 3.10 28.51 42.79
CA ASP A 43 2.58 29.13 44.02
C ASP A 43 1.17 28.62 44.30
N GLY A 44 0.89 28.31 45.56
CA GLY A 44 -0.37 27.74 46.00
C GLY A 44 -1.10 28.70 46.91
N ARG A 45 -2.32 29.12 46.52
CA ARG A 45 -3.24 29.80 47.43
C ARG A 45 -4.52 29.00 47.63
N ARG A 46 -4.66 28.49 48.86
CA ARG A 46 -5.96 28.18 49.45
C ARG A 46 -6.75 29.48 49.56
N THR A 47 -7.99 29.48 49.10
CA THR A 47 -9.04 30.33 49.66
C THR A 47 -10.22 29.46 50.06
N THR A 48 -10.51 29.50 51.36
CA THR A 48 -11.70 28.90 51.97
C THR A 48 -12.93 29.73 51.63
N ASN A 49 -14.07 29.08 51.41
CA ASN A 49 -15.40 29.54 51.84
C ASN A 49 -16.38 28.36 51.68
N SER A 50 -16.68 27.66 52.77
CA SER A 50 -17.75 27.97 53.72
C SER A 50 -19.08 27.33 53.31
N CYS A 51 -19.29 26.10 53.77
CA CYS A 51 -20.55 25.39 53.66
C CYS A 51 -21.66 26.14 54.42
N VAL A 52 -22.72 26.54 53.73
CA VAL A 52 -23.98 26.95 54.37
C VAL A 52 -25.01 25.85 54.16
N ARG A 53 -25.40 25.21 55.25
CA ARG A 53 -26.58 24.35 55.31
C ARG A 53 -27.82 25.22 55.39
N SER A 54 -28.79 25.01 54.51
CA SER A 54 -30.20 25.30 54.79
C SER A 54 -31.02 24.03 54.56
N ARG A 55 -31.43 23.39 55.67
CA ARG A 55 -32.47 22.35 55.63
C ARG A 55 -33.81 23.01 55.34
N SER A 56 -34.61 22.41 54.47
CA SER A 56 -36.07 22.44 54.60
C SER A 56 -36.60 21.04 54.34
N MET A 57 -37.39 20.52 55.27
CA MET A 57 -38.19 19.31 55.07
C MET A 57 -39.50 19.72 54.41
N ASN A 58 -40.00 18.96 53.42
CA ASN A 58 -41.19 18.15 53.69
C ASN A 58 -41.66 17.24 52.53
N GLN A 59 -42.14 16.07 52.97
CA GLN A 59 -43.26 15.28 52.44
C GLN A 59 -43.13 14.53 51.10
N LEU A 60 -43.43 13.23 51.19
CA LEU A 60 -43.75 12.35 50.07
C LEU A 60 -45.07 12.79 49.40
N LYS A 61 -45.11 12.76 48.07
CA LYS A 61 -46.27 12.27 47.32
C LYS A 61 -45.81 11.44 46.13
N SER A 62 -46.59 10.40 45.82
CA SER A 62 -46.42 9.46 44.73
C SER A 62 -46.64 10.09 43.36
N GLY A 63 -45.87 9.66 42.34
CA GLY A 63 -46.14 10.00 40.94
C GLY A 63 -45.20 9.25 39.98
N THR A 64 -45.72 8.21 39.32
CA THR A 64 -45.02 7.50 38.24
C THR A 64 -44.91 8.39 37.02
N LEU A 65 -43.68 8.76 36.59
CA LEU A 65 -43.45 9.36 35.28
C LEU A 65 -42.17 8.80 34.65
N VAL A 66 -42.27 8.53 33.34
CA VAL A 66 -41.20 8.00 32.50
C VAL A 66 -40.17 9.10 32.25
N GLY A 67 -38.95 8.89 32.71
CA GLY A 67 -37.83 9.81 32.47
C GLY A 67 -37.24 9.62 31.07
N SER A 68 -37.70 10.43 30.11
CA SER A 68 -37.02 10.58 28.82
C SER A 68 -35.63 11.17 29.04
N SER A 69 -34.59 10.54 28.49
CA SER A 69 -33.24 11.10 28.47
C SER A 69 -33.20 12.26 27.48
N VAL A 70 -33.38 13.49 27.99
CA VAL A 70 -33.18 14.71 27.21
C VAL A 70 -31.71 14.78 26.80
N VAL A 71 -31.45 14.57 25.51
CA VAL A 71 -30.15 14.80 24.90
C VAL A 71 -29.87 16.30 24.93
N ASP A 72 -28.66 16.70 25.29
CA ASP A 72 -28.30 18.12 25.40
C ASP A 72 -28.28 18.74 23.98
N PRO A 73 -29.14 19.74 23.66
CA PRO A 73 -29.26 20.27 22.30
C PRO A 73 -27.98 20.95 21.79
N SER A 74 -27.03 21.29 22.67
CA SER A 74 -25.70 21.77 22.28
C SER A 74 -24.81 20.67 21.67
N SER A 75 -25.09 19.40 21.96
CA SER A 75 -24.32 18.27 21.40
C SER A 75 -24.72 17.95 19.95
N GLU A 76 -26.01 18.04 19.61
CA GLU A 76 -26.50 17.85 18.25
C GLU A 76 -26.00 18.96 17.31
N SER A 77 -25.98 20.23 17.73
CA SER A 77 -25.49 21.33 16.88
C SER A 77 -24.00 21.19 16.56
N ILE A 78 -23.18 20.72 17.50
CA ILE A 78 -21.74 20.47 17.27
C ILE A 78 -21.55 19.28 16.33
N LEU A 79 -22.34 18.22 16.47
CA LEU A 79 -22.33 17.06 15.58
C LEU A 79 -22.68 17.44 14.14
N ASP A 80 -23.69 18.28 13.93
CA ASP A 80 -24.07 18.74 12.59
C ASP A 80 -23.08 19.75 11.99
N GLU A 81 -22.47 20.61 12.80
CA GLU A 81 -21.39 21.51 12.36
C GLU A 81 -20.12 20.73 11.96
N LEU A 82 -19.81 19.63 12.66
CA LEU A 82 -18.71 18.72 12.29
C LEU A 82 -19.00 17.99 10.97
N LYS A 83 -20.19 17.43 10.78
CA LYS A 83 -20.60 16.81 9.51
C LYS A 83 -20.51 17.80 8.34
N SER A 84 -20.92 19.06 8.54
CA SER A 84 -20.83 20.09 7.51
C SER A 84 -19.39 20.38 7.09
N LYS A 85 -18.44 20.37 8.03
CA LYS A 85 -17.01 20.56 7.74
C LYS A 85 -16.39 19.32 7.09
N GLU A 86 -16.80 18.12 7.51
CA GLU A 86 -16.39 16.87 6.84
C GLU A 86 -16.86 16.85 5.38
N TRP A 87 -18.09 17.32 5.11
CA TRP A 87 -18.63 17.48 3.75
C TRP A 87 -17.84 18.49 2.92
N GLU A 88 -17.56 19.69 3.44
CA GLU A 88 -16.74 20.71 2.74
C GLU A 88 -15.34 20.18 2.38
N ILE A 89 -14.71 19.43 3.31
CA ILE A 89 -13.41 18.78 3.07
C ILE A 89 -13.53 17.68 2.02
N GLY A 90 -14.62 16.90 2.02
CA GLY A 90 -14.92 15.88 1.01
C GLY A 90 -15.06 16.47 -0.39
N ALA A 91 -15.88 17.51 -0.54
CA ALA A 91 -16.08 18.21 -1.82
C ALA A 91 -14.77 18.78 -2.38
N LEU A 92 -13.96 19.43 -1.53
CA LEU A 92 -12.65 19.97 -1.93
C LEU A 92 -11.67 18.85 -2.37
N LYS A 93 -11.73 17.68 -1.73
CA LYS A 93 -10.93 16.51 -2.14
C LYS A 93 -11.36 15.98 -3.50
N ASP A 94 -12.67 15.91 -3.79
CA ASP A 94 -13.19 15.45 -5.07
C ASP A 94 -12.84 16.43 -6.22
N GLU A 95 -12.89 17.74 -5.98
CA GLU A 95 -12.42 18.75 -6.94
C GLU A 95 -10.92 18.60 -7.21
N LEU A 96 -10.08 18.46 -6.17
CA LEU A 96 -8.65 18.22 -6.31
C LEU A 96 -8.37 16.94 -7.10
N ALA A 97 -9.09 15.86 -6.81
CA ALA A 97 -8.98 14.58 -7.52
C ALA A 97 -9.30 14.77 -9.02
N ALA A 98 -10.38 15.50 -9.34
CA ALA A 98 -10.74 15.80 -10.73
C ALA A 98 -9.65 16.60 -11.46
N THR A 99 -8.98 17.58 -10.81
CA THR A 99 -7.84 18.29 -11.43
C THR A 99 -6.62 17.40 -11.68
N GLN A 100 -6.49 16.31 -10.92
CA GLN A 100 -5.45 15.27 -11.06
C GLN A 100 -5.85 14.17 -12.07
N GLY A 101 -6.94 14.36 -12.82
CA GLY A 101 -7.44 13.40 -13.80
C GLY A 101 -8.07 12.14 -13.20
N ILE A 102 -8.24 12.07 -11.87
CA ILE A 102 -8.88 10.94 -11.18
C ILE A 102 -10.36 10.93 -11.56
N ARG A 103 -10.79 9.83 -12.20
CA ARG A 103 -12.17 9.62 -12.61
C ARG A 103 -12.96 8.74 -11.65
N ILE A 104 -12.30 8.06 -10.71
CA ILE A 104 -12.98 7.21 -9.73
C ILE A 104 -13.52 8.12 -8.62
N ARG A 105 -14.84 8.33 -8.63
CA ARG A 105 -15.53 9.06 -7.55
C ARG A 105 -15.50 8.22 -6.28
N ARG A 106 -15.33 8.86 -5.13
CA ARG A 106 -15.58 8.25 -3.82
C ARG A 106 -16.96 8.65 -3.30
N ARG A 107 -17.35 8.13 -2.14
CA ARG A 107 -18.52 8.61 -1.38
C ARG A 107 -18.13 8.68 0.08
N SER A 108 -18.60 9.70 0.80
CA SER A 108 -18.49 9.62 2.25
C SER A 108 -19.38 8.46 2.75
N PRO A 109 -18.92 7.65 3.72
CA PRO A 109 -19.73 6.60 4.35
C PRO A 109 -21.03 7.11 4.99
N THR A 110 -21.06 8.40 5.32
CA THR A 110 -22.17 9.10 5.99
C THR A 110 -23.13 9.80 5.04
N ASP A 111 -22.80 9.94 3.76
CA ASP A 111 -23.59 10.79 2.87
C ASP A 111 -24.89 10.10 2.45
N PRO A 112 -26.06 10.74 2.67
CA PRO A 112 -27.23 10.37 1.89
C PRO A 112 -26.94 10.65 0.40
N PRO A 113 -27.48 9.87 -0.55
CA PRO A 113 -27.26 10.12 -1.97
C PRO A 113 -27.62 11.56 -2.34
N LEU A 114 -26.93 12.13 -3.34
CA LEU A 114 -26.99 13.55 -3.78
C LEU A 114 -28.41 14.13 -4.02
N HIS A 115 -29.44 13.29 -4.04
CA HIS A 115 -30.86 13.65 -4.15
C HIS A 115 -31.74 12.88 -3.14
N TYR A 116 -31.32 12.79 -1.88
CA TYR A 116 -32.14 12.21 -0.81
C TYR A 116 -33.29 13.15 -0.44
N VAL A 117 -34.53 12.68 -0.65
CA VAL A 117 -35.77 13.46 -0.49
C VAL A 117 -36.61 13.01 0.72
N GLY A 118 -35.96 12.45 1.75
CA GLY A 118 -36.60 12.09 3.02
C GLY A 118 -37.09 10.64 3.11
N PRO A 119 -37.96 10.33 4.10
CA PRO A 119 -38.22 8.96 4.56
C PRO A 119 -39.10 8.09 3.65
N PHE A 120 -39.60 8.63 2.53
CA PHE A 120 -40.35 7.87 1.53
C PHE A 120 -39.46 7.64 0.30
N GLU A 121 -38.75 6.51 0.27
CA GLU A 121 -37.83 6.16 -0.83
C GLU A 121 -38.55 5.96 -2.18
N PHE A 122 -38.67 7.03 -2.96
CA PHE A 122 -38.53 6.91 -4.42
C PHE A 122 -37.05 7.10 -4.78
N ARG A 123 -36.30 5.99 -4.76
CA ARG A 123 -34.89 5.97 -5.14
C ARG A 123 -34.75 6.13 -6.66
N LEU A 124 -34.88 7.37 -7.15
CA LEU A 124 -34.68 7.72 -8.55
C LEU A 124 -33.30 7.24 -9.01
N GLN A 125 -33.29 6.36 -10.02
CA GLN A 125 -32.08 5.80 -10.60
C GLN A 125 -31.39 6.83 -11.51
N ASN A 126 -30.81 7.86 -10.92
CA ASN A 126 -30.01 8.86 -11.63
C ASN A 126 -28.59 8.33 -11.86
N GLU A 127 -27.95 8.71 -12.96
CA GLU A 127 -26.57 8.31 -13.29
C GLU A 127 -25.55 8.69 -12.20
N GLY A 128 -25.77 9.82 -11.53
CA GLY A 128 -24.97 10.24 -10.37
C GLY A 128 -24.96 9.22 -9.22
N ASN A 129 -26.04 8.44 -9.07
CA ASN A 129 -26.24 7.50 -7.96
C ASN A 129 -25.73 6.07 -8.21
N LYS A 130 -25.20 5.77 -9.41
CA LYS A 130 -24.65 4.44 -9.78
C LYS A 130 -23.15 4.55 -10.07
N PRO A 131 -22.32 3.54 -9.72
CA PRO A 131 -20.92 3.51 -10.16
C PRO A 131 -20.85 3.33 -11.67
N ARG A 132 -19.87 3.98 -12.33
CA ARG A 132 -19.75 3.98 -13.80
C ARG A 132 -18.93 2.80 -14.32
N ASN A 133 -17.98 2.33 -13.51
CA ASN A 133 -17.16 1.15 -13.79
C ASN A 133 -16.99 0.29 -12.52
N ILE A 134 -16.39 -0.89 -12.67
CA ILE A 134 -16.23 -1.85 -11.56
C ILE A 134 -15.32 -1.31 -10.45
N LEU A 135 -14.30 -0.52 -10.77
CA LEU A 135 -13.38 0.04 -9.77
C LEU A 135 -14.11 1.05 -8.87
N GLU A 136 -14.96 1.90 -9.46
CA GLU A 136 -15.83 2.82 -8.72
C GLU A 136 -16.81 2.07 -7.81
N GLU A 137 -17.38 0.94 -8.26
CA GLU A 137 -18.22 0.10 -7.40
C GLU A 137 -17.42 -0.50 -6.24
N ILE A 138 -16.22 -1.05 -6.51
CA ILE A 138 -15.34 -1.63 -5.48
C ILE A 138 -15.00 -0.59 -4.42
N VAL A 139 -14.55 0.60 -4.83
CA VAL A 139 -14.15 1.69 -3.93
C VAL A 139 -15.32 2.15 -3.06
N TRP A 140 -16.53 2.32 -3.60
CA TRP A 140 -17.70 2.70 -2.80
C TRP A 140 -18.07 1.66 -1.75
N ASN A 141 -17.95 0.37 -2.07
CA ASN A 141 -18.18 -0.70 -1.09
C ASN A 141 -17.05 -0.74 -0.04
N LYS A 142 -15.82 -0.43 -0.43
CA LYS A 142 -14.65 -0.39 0.46
C LYS A 142 -14.74 0.75 1.48
N ASP A 143 -15.21 1.94 1.09
CA ASP A 143 -15.44 3.06 2.00
C ASP A 143 -16.43 2.67 3.14
N VAL A 144 -17.48 1.91 2.81
CA VAL A 144 -18.45 1.37 3.80
C VAL A 144 -17.81 0.25 4.65
N GLU A 145 -17.12 -0.71 4.04
CA GLU A 145 -16.44 -1.82 4.74
C GLU A 145 -15.41 -1.30 5.76
N VAL A 146 -14.54 -0.39 5.34
CA VAL A 146 -13.50 0.22 6.18
C VAL A 146 -14.11 0.96 7.37
N THR A 147 -15.26 1.63 7.18
CA THR A 147 -15.97 2.30 8.28
C THR A 147 -16.44 1.31 9.34
N GLN A 148 -17.08 0.21 8.92
CA GLN A 148 -17.52 -0.88 9.81
C GLN A 148 -16.34 -1.61 10.48
N MET A 149 -15.17 -1.67 9.83
CA MET A 149 -13.96 -2.25 10.43
C MET A 149 -13.30 -1.32 11.46
N LYS A 150 -13.30 0.00 11.21
CA LYS A 150 -12.78 1.02 12.16
C LYS A 150 -13.51 1.00 13.51
N GLU A 151 -14.83 0.76 13.49
CA GLU A 151 -15.65 0.59 14.71
C GLU A 151 -15.19 -0.61 15.55
N LYS A 152 -14.85 -1.74 14.90
CA LYS A 152 -14.38 -2.97 15.57
C LYS A 152 -12.92 -2.89 15.99
N HIS A 153 -12.10 -2.19 15.22
CA HIS A 153 -10.64 -2.13 15.35
C HIS A 153 -10.16 -0.68 15.32
N THR A 154 -10.28 0.00 16.47
CA THR A 154 -9.83 1.40 16.61
C THR A 154 -8.35 1.55 16.24
N ILE A 155 -7.97 2.70 15.68
CA ILE A 155 -6.57 3.00 15.33
C ILE A 155 -5.61 2.89 16.52
N TYR A 156 -6.08 3.15 17.74
CA TYR A 156 -5.32 2.93 18.97
C TYR A 156 -5.03 1.43 19.21
N SER A 157 -6.04 0.56 19.04
CA SER A 157 -5.85 -0.88 19.17
C SER A 157 -4.85 -1.44 18.16
N LEU A 158 -4.87 -0.94 16.91
CA LEU A 158 -3.90 -1.34 15.88
C LEU A 158 -2.49 -0.84 16.17
N LYS A 159 -2.32 0.42 16.58
CA LYS A 159 -1.02 0.96 16.99
C LYS A 159 -0.41 0.15 18.14
N LYS A 160 -1.21 -0.24 19.13
CA LYS A 160 -0.76 -1.12 20.22
C LYS A 160 -0.41 -2.52 19.71
N ALA A 161 -1.18 -3.10 18.80
CA ALA A 161 -0.87 -4.40 18.22
C ALA A 161 0.47 -4.39 17.47
N LEU A 162 0.80 -3.31 16.74
CA LEU A 162 2.07 -3.16 16.03
C LEU A 162 3.32 -3.27 16.93
N GLU A 163 3.23 -2.93 18.22
CA GLU A 163 4.33 -3.10 19.19
C GLU A 163 4.77 -4.57 19.35
N SER A 164 3.89 -5.51 19.01
CA SER A 164 4.12 -6.96 19.09
C SER A 164 4.38 -7.66 17.74
N VAL A 165 4.30 -6.93 16.62
CA VAL A 165 4.46 -7.49 15.28
C VAL A 165 5.94 -7.66 14.93
N HIS A 166 6.32 -8.80 14.37
CA HIS A 166 7.68 -9.04 13.87
C HIS A 166 8.14 -7.96 12.88
N PRO A 167 9.44 -7.59 12.86
CA PRO A 167 9.98 -6.65 11.88
C PRO A 167 9.57 -7.01 10.44
N PRO A 168 9.25 -6.02 9.59
CA PRO A 168 8.87 -6.28 8.21
C PRO A 168 10.08 -6.81 7.43
N ARG A 169 9.80 -7.64 6.43
CA ARG A 169 10.83 -8.10 5.50
C ARG A 169 11.05 -7.08 4.39
N ASP A 170 12.28 -6.98 3.91
CA ASP A 170 12.64 -6.07 2.84
C ASP A 170 12.07 -6.55 1.48
N PHE A 171 10.91 -6.01 1.12
CA PHE A 171 10.21 -6.32 -0.12
C PHE A 171 10.99 -5.86 -1.36
N ILE A 172 11.61 -4.68 -1.31
CA ILE A 172 12.42 -4.13 -2.41
C ILE A 172 13.73 -4.91 -2.55
N GLY A 173 14.39 -5.20 -1.43
CA GLY A 173 15.61 -6.01 -1.36
C GLY A 173 15.40 -7.42 -1.92
N ALA A 174 14.28 -8.08 -1.62
CA ALA A 174 13.95 -9.39 -2.18
C ALA A 174 13.81 -9.36 -3.72
N LEU A 175 13.17 -8.32 -4.27
CA LEU A 175 13.08 -8.13 -5.72
C LEU A 175 14.46 -7.89 -6.35
N LYS A 176 15.26 -6.97 -5.78
CA LYS A 176 16.63 -6.69 -6.26
C LYS A 176 17.51 -7.95 -6.19
N ALA A 177 17.51 -8.66 -5.07
CA ALA A 177 18.28 -9.89 -4.87
C ALA A 177 17.87 -10.99 -5.86
N SER A 178 16.57 -11.20 -6.11
CA SER A 178 16.13 -12.17 -7.09
C SER A 178 16.53 -11.79 -8.51
N TYR A 179 16.43 -10.51 -8.90
CA TYR A 179 16.86 -10.02 -10.20
C TYR A 179 18.37 -10.25 -10.42
N HIS A 180 19.21 -9.89 -9.44
CA HIS A 180 20.65 -10.11 -9.50
C HIS A 180 21.04 -11.59 -9.53
N ARG A 181 20.28 -12.47 -8.86
CA ARG A 181 20.52 -13.92 -8.82
C ARG A 181 20.16 -14.63 -10.12
N THR A 182 19.04 -14.27 -10.75
CA THR A 182 18.48 -15.04 -11.88
C THR A 182 18.74 -14.40 -13.24
N GLY A 183 18.90 -13.07 -13.29
CA GLY A 183 18.89 -12.28 -14.52
C GLY A 183 17.49 -12.02 -15.09
N PHE A 184 16.42 -12.30 -14.33
CA PHE A 184 15.01 -12.11 -14.73
C PHE A 184 14.31 -11.15 -13.78
N PRO A 185 13.22 -10.48 -14.21
CA PRO A 185 12.35 -9.72 -13.32
C PRO A 185 11.94 -10.54 -12.09
N GLY A 186 12.10 -9.96 -10.90
CA GLY A 186 11.70 -10.58 -9.64
C GLY A 186 10.19 -10.88 -9.63
N LEU A 187 9.82 -12.14 -9.43
CA LEU A 187 8.42 -12.57 -9.42
C LEU A 187 7.73 -12.19 -8.10
N ILE A 188 6.67 -11.39 -8.19
CA ILE A 188 5.62 -11.25 -7.17
C ILE A 188 4.50 -12.22 -7.55
N ALA A 189 4.46 -13.38 -6.90
CA ALA A 189 3.47 -14.42 -7.21
C ALA A 189 2.16 -14.16 -6.47
N GLU A 190 1.03 -14.13 -7.19
CA GLU A 190 -0.25 -13.71 -6.62
C GLU A 190 -1.13 -14.88 -6.16
N VAL A 191 -1.36 -14.94 -4.85
CA VAL A 191 -2.23 -15.87 -4.14
C VAL A 191 -3.67 -15.38 -4.24
N LYS A 192 -4.43 -15.93 -5.19
CA LYS A 192 -5.78 -15.48 -5.55
C LYS A 192 -6.75 -16.64 -5.77
N LYS A 193 -7.91 -16.59 -5.10
CA LYS A 193 -8.99 -17.59 -5.24
C LYS A 193 -9.91 -17.30 -6.42
N ALA A 194 -10.41 -16.06 -6.51
CA ALA A 194 -11.36 -15.63 -7.53
C ALA A 194 -11.01 -14.25 -8.11
N SER A 195 -11.70 -13.84 -9.18
CA SER A 195 -11.63 -12.48 -9.71
C SER A 195 -12.93 -12.11 -10.43
N PRO A 196 -13.34 -10.82 -10.47
CA PRO A 196 -14.58 -10.40 -11.15
C PRO A 196 -14.64 -10.79 -12.63
N SER A 197 -13.50 -10.81 -13.31
CA SER A 197 -13.42 -11.10 -14.74
C SER A 197 -13.40 -12.59 -15.11
N ARG A 198 -13.11 -13.50 -14.16
CA ARG A 198 -12.96 -14.95 -14.44
C ARG A 198 -13.63 -15.88 -13.44
N GLY A 199 -14.36 -15.36 -12.46
CA GLY A 199 -14.98 -16.16 -11.40
C GLY A 199 -13.94 -16.84 -10.51
N VAL A 200 -14.28 -18.02 -9.99
CA VAL A 200 -13.36 -18.86 -9.20
C VAL A 200 -12.27 -19.42 -10.12
N LEU A 201 -11.00 -19.19 -9.77
CA LEU A 201 -9.84 -19.69 -10.51
C LEU A 201 -9.36 -21.04 -9.97
N ARG A 202 -9.63 -21.32 -8.69
CA ARG A 202 -9.25 -22.54 -7.98
C ARG A 202 -10.29 -22.85 -6.90
N GLU A 203 -11.03 -23.95 -7.07
CA GLU A 203 -12.06 -24.39 -6.11
C GLU A 203 -11.43 -24.85 -4.79
N ASP A 204 -10.43 -25.73 -4.88
CA ASP A 204 -9.63 -26.22 -3.75
C ASP A 204 -8.46 -25.25 -3.48
N PHE A 205 -8.76 -24.23 -2.68
CA PHE A 205 -7.87 -23.10 -2.39
C PHE A 205 -7.45 -23.09 -0.92
N ASP A 206 -6.26 -23.64 -0.66
CA ASP A 206 -5.48 -23.37 0.55
C ASP A 206 -4.46 -22.25 0.25
N PRO A 207 -4.57 -21.07 0.88
CA PRO A 207 -3.66 -19.95 0.64
C PRO A 207 -2.23 -20.23 1.13
N VAL A 208 -2.07 -21.04 2.18
CA VAL A 208 -0.76 -21.40 2.77
C VAL A 208 -0.02 -22.37 1.87
N GLU A 209 -0.67 -23.41 1.37
CA GLU A 209 -0.04 -24.37 0.46
C GLU A 209 0.30 -23.74 -0.90
N VAL A 210 -0.56 -22.84 -1.42
CA VAL A 210 -0.26 -22.05 -2.61
C VAL A 210 0.96 -21.13 -2.38
N ALA A 211 1.02 -20.45 -1.23
CA ALA A 211 2.16 -19.58 -0.89
C ALA A 211 3.49 -20.34 -0.77
N LYS A 212 3.50 -21.50 -0.09
CA LYS A 212 4.67 -22.40 -0.02
C LYS A 212 5.10 -22.89 -1.40
N ALA A 213 4.16 -23.23 -2.27
CA ALA A 213 4.46 -23.68 -3.63
C ALA A 213 5.09 -22.56 -4.49
N TYR A 214 4.63 -21.32 -4.35
CA TYR A 214 5.24 -20.16 -5.00
C TYR A 214 6.65 -19.85 -4.48
N GLU A 215 6.85 -19.86 -3.16
CA GLU A 215 8.17 -19.72 -2.55
C GLU A 215 9.15 -20.80 -3.05
N LYS A 216 8.73 -22.07 -3.02
CA LYS A 216 9.51 -23.19 -3.56
C LYS A 216 9.80 -23.02 -5.06
N GLY A 217 8.88 -22.44 -5.82
CA GLY A 217 9.06 -22.11 -7.24
C GLY A 217 9.99 -20.94 -7.52
N GLY A 218 10.52 -20.27 -6.50
CA GLY A 218 11.45 -19.14 -6.65
C GLY A 218 10.79 -17.77 -6.78
N ALA A 219 9.54 -17.61 -6.33
CA ALA A 219 8.94 -16.29 -6.15
C ALA A 219 9.81 -15.43 -5.21
N ALA A 220 10.01 -14.16 -5.56
CA ALA A 220 10.77 -13.21 -4.76
C ALA A 220 9.91 -12.64 -3.63
N CYS A 221 8.66 -12.30 -3.95
CA CYS A 221 7.63 -11.85 -3.01
C CYS A 221 6.30 -12.53 -3.34
N LEU A 222 5.33 -12.44 -2.44
CA LEU A 222 3.94 -12.87 -2.69
C LEU A 222 2.99 -11.67 -2.66
N SER A 223 1.98 -11.70 -3.52
CA SER A 223 0.82 -10.79 -3.48
C SER A 223 -0.37 -11.58 -2.97
N VAL A 224 -1.02 -11.12 -1.88
CA VAL A 224 -2.18 -11.80 -1.29
C VAL A 224 -3.40 -10.90 -1.43
N LEU A 225 -4.45 -11.40 -2.08
CA LEU A 225 -5.72 -10.70 -2.19
C LEU A 225 -6.43 -10.77 -0.84
N THR A 226 -6.75 -9.60 -0.27
CA THR A 226 -7.50 -9.48 0.99
C THR A 226 -8.95 -9.09 0.79
N ASP A 227 -9.33 -8.57 -0.39
CA ASP A 227 -10.70 -8.19 -0.70
C ASP A 227 -11.63 -9.41 -0.74
N SER A 228 -12.61 -9.41 0.17
CA SER A 228 -13.55 -10.51 0.34
C SER A 228 -14.64 -10.56 -0.73
N LYS A 229 -15.21 -9.40 -1.10
CA LYS A 229 -16.44 -9.31 -1.92
C LYS A 229 -16.21 -9.66 -3.39
N TYR A 230 -15.10 -9.22 -3.97
CA TYR A 230 -14.81 -9.31 -5.41
C TYR A 230 -13.76 -10.38 -5.74
N PHE A 231 -12.84 -10.66 -4.82
CA PHE A 231 -11.74 -11.62 -5.04
C PHE A 231 -11.81 -12.89 -4.17
N GLN A 232 -12.77 -12.97 -3.24
CA GLN A 232 -12.85 -14.02 -2.20
C GLN A 232 -11.54 -14.17 -1.41
N GLY A 233 -10.84 -13.05 -1.20
CA GLY A 233 -9.70 -12.93 -0.32
C GLY A 233 -10.09 -12.74 1.13
N SER A 234 -9.09 -12.60 1.99
CA SER A 234 -9.26 -12.17 3.38
C SER A 234 -7.93 -11.71 3.97
N PHE A 235 -7.98 -10.87 5.00
CA PHE A 235 -6.81 -10.52 5.80
C PHE A 235 -6.30 -11.72 6.61
N GLU A 236 -7.18 -12.67 6.93
CA GLU A 236 -6.87 -13.92 7.61
C GLU A 236 -6.01 -14.84 6.72
N ASN A 237 -6.16 -14.82 5.39
CA ASN A 237 -5.28 -15.53 4.47
C ASN A 237 -3.85 -14.99 4.52
N LEU A 238 -3.69 -13.66 4.56
CA LEU A 238 -2.39 -12.99 4.69
C LEU A 238 -1.70 -13.36 6.02
N GLU A 239 -2.46 -13.31 7.12
CA GLU A 239 -2.00 -13.69 8.46
C GLU A 239 -1.66 -15.19 8.56
N ALA A 240 -2.46 -16.07 7.94
CA ALA A 240 -2.18 -17.50 7.89
C ALA A 240 -0.89 -17.82 7.11
N ILE A 241 -0.66 -17.18 5.95
CA ILE A 241 0.58 -17.32 5.18
C ILE A 241 1.79 -16.85 6.00
N ARG A 242 1.67 -15.71 6.68
CA ARG A 242 2.71 -15.20 7.58
C ARG A 242 3.06 -16.20 8.68
N ASN A 243 2.03 -16.71 9.38
CA ASN A 243 2.18 -17.58 10.54
C ASN A 243 2.63 -19.00 10.15
N ALA A 244 2.40 -19.43 8.91
CA ALA A 244 2.87 -20.70 8.37
C ALA A 244 4.39 -20.75 8.08
N GLY A 245 5.12 -19.65 8.31
CA GLY A 245 6.58 -19.62 8.21
C GLY A 245 7.14 -19.46 6.79
N VAL A 246 6.31 -19.07 5.82
CA VAL A 246 6.77 -18.61 4.49
C VAL A 246 7.76 -17.45 4.68
N GLN A 247 8.86 -17.43 3.94
CA GLN A 247 9.96 -16.46 4.02
C GLN A 247 9.89 -15.31 3.00
N CYS A 248 9.21 -15.49 1.87
CA CYS A 248 8.90 -14.40 0.93
C CYS A 248 8.26 -13.19 1.65
N PRO A 249 8.58 -11.94 1.27
CA PRO A 249 7.83 -10.78 1.71
C PRO A 249 6.40 -10.75 1.16
N LEU A 250 5.46 -10.20 1.92
CA LEU A 250 4.03 -10.25 1.61
C LEU A 250 3.45 -8.86 1.26
N LEU A 251 2.91 -8.73 0.06
CA LEU A 251 2.09 -7.60 -0.39
C LEU A 251 0.61 -7.86 -0.05
N CYS A 252 0.02 -6.94 0.70
CA CYS A 252 -1.43 -6.83 0.87
C CYS A 252 -2.02 -6.17 -0.40
N LYS A 253 -2.55 -6.97 -1.33
CA LYS A 253 -3.22 -6.47 -2.54
C LYS A 253 -4.68 -6.20 -2.20
N GLU A 254 -4.94 -4.95 -1.83
CA GLU A 254 -6.22 -4.42 -1.35
C GLU A 254 -6.51 -3.08 -2.03
N PHE A 255 -7.79 -2.70 -2.09
CA PHE A 255 -8.18 -1.35 -2.47
C PHE A 255 -8.00 -0.44 -1.25
N ILE A 256 -6.82 0.15 -1.11
CA ILE A 256 -6.55 1.09 -0.03
C ILE A 256 -7.16 2.45 -0.37
N VAL A 257 -8.13 2.85 0.44
CA VAL A 257 -8.89 4.10 0.37
C VAL A 257 -8.70 4.94 1.65
N ASP A 258 -8.21 4.35 2.74
CA ASP A 258 -7.98 5.00 4.02
C ASP A 258 -6.69 4.51 4.70
N ALA A 259 -5.99 5.43 5.38
CA ALA A 259 -4.73 5.16 6.05
C ALA A 259 -4.84 4.11 7.18
N TRP A 260 -6.02 3.91 7.78
CA TRP A 260 -6.29 2.84 8.74
C TRP A 260 -5.97 1.45 8.17
N GLN A 261 -6.21 1.22 6.88
CA GLN A 261 -5.93 -0.06 6.22
C GLN A 261 -4.44 -0.40 6.23
N LEU A 262 -3.55 0.60 6.22
CA LEU A 262 -2.10 0.41 6.31
C LEU A 262 -1.70 -0.23 7.65
N TYR A 263 -2.26 0.30 8.75
CA TYR A 263 -2.05 -0.25 10.08
C TYR A 263 -2.64 -1.65 10.19
N TYR A 264 -3.84 -1.87 9.65
CA TYR A 264 -4.51 -3.18 9.69
C TYR A 264 -3.73 -4.24 8.90
N ALA A 265 -3.35 -3.96 7.65
CA ALA A 265 -2.51 -4.82 6.82
C ALA A 265 -1.18 -5.15 7.52
N ARG A 266 -0.53 -4.16 8.15
CA ARG A 266 0.72 -4.37 8.88
C ARG A 266 0.51 -5.26 10.13
N THR A 267 -0.59 -5.11 10.88
CA THR A 267 -0.92 -6.02 12.00
C THR A 267 -1.17 -7.46 11.53
N LYS A 268 -1.65 -7.64 10.29
CA LYS A 268 -1.87 -8.94 9.65
C LYS A 268 -0.62 -9.51 8.96
N GLY A 269 0.54 -8.88 9.16
CA GLY A 269 1.82 -9.37 8.66
C GLY A 269 2.14 -8.97 7.22
N ALA A 270 1.59 -7.88 6.69
CA ALA A 270 2.08 -7.28 5.45
C ALA A 270 3.51 -6.72 5.62
N ASP A 271 4.29 -6.80 4.53
CA ASP A 271 5.54 -6.06 4.32
C ASP A 271 5.38 -4.98 3.24
N ALA A 272 4.39 -5.12 2.37
CA ALA A 272 4.03 -4.14 1.35
C ALA A 272 2.52 -3.96 1.21
N VAL A 273 2.12 -2.84 0.61
CA VAL A 273 0.73 -2.46 0.34
C VAL A 273 0.58 -1.89 -1.06
N LEU A 274 -0.61 -2.04 -1.63
CA LEU A 274 -0.98 -1.44 -2.91
C LEU A 274 -1.61 -0.04 -2.72
N LEU A 275 -1.10 0.97 -3.41
CA LEU A 275 -1.72 2.28 -3.53
C LEU A 275 -2.06 2.54 -5.00
N ILE A 276 -3.31 2.89 -5.34
CA ILE A 276 -3.75 3.01 -6.74
C ILE A 276 -3.87 4.49 -7.12
N ALA A 277 -3.06 4.95 -8.08
CA ALA A 277 -3.05 6.36 -8.53
C ALA A 277 -4.39 6.78 -9.17
N ALA A 278 -5.11 5.84 -9.78
CA ALA A 278 -6.46 6.00 -10.32
C ALA A 278 -7.55 6.26 -9.26
N VAL A 279 -7.24 6.07 -7.97
CA VAL A 279 -8.19 6.15 -6.84
C VAL A 279 -7.78 7.20 -5.81
N LEU A 280 -6.47 7.35 -5.56
CA LEU A 280 -5.94 8.19 -4.50
C LEU A 280 -5.38 9.53 -5.04
N PRO A 281 -5.83 10.67 -4.50
CA PRO A 281 -5.21 11.97 -4.76
C PRO A 281 -3.74 12.03 -4.31
N ASP A 282 -2.95 12.90 -4.92
CA ASP A 282 -1.51 13.02 -4.64
C ASP A 282 -1.20 13.33 -3.17
N LEU A 283 -2.09 14.05 -2.48
CA LEU A 283 -1.96 14.35 -1.05
C LEU A 283 -2.12 13.08 -0.20
N ASP A 284 -3.11 12.24 -0.54
CA ASP A 284 -3.35 10.98 0.17
C ASP A 284 -2.21 9.98 -0.14
N ILE A 285 -1.73 9.89 -1.39
CA ILE A 285 -0.52 9.11 -1.75
C ILE A 285 0.70 9.56 -0.93
N LYS A 286 1.00 10.87 -0.90
CA LYS A 286 2.12 11.43 -0.11
C LYS A 286 2.01 11.07 1.37
N TYR A 287 0.83 11.25 1.96
CA TYR A 287 0.57 10.93 3.35
C TYR A 287 0.70 9.44 3.66
N MET A 288 0.14 8.57 2.81
CA MET A 288 0.22 7.12 2.96
C MET A 288 1.65 6.60 2.81
N ILE A 289 2.46 7.14 1.88
CA ILE A 289 3.89 6.79 1.75
C ILE A 289 4.65 7.11 3.05
N GLN A 290 4.39 8.26 3.68
CA GLN A 290 5.04 8.60 4.96
C GLN A 290 4.64 7.62 6.08
N ILE A 291 3.35 7.24 6.16
CA ILE A 291 2.89 6.22 7.11
C ILE A 291 3.56 4.88 6.84
N CYS A 292 3.61 4.44 5.58
CA CYS A 292 4.28 3.21 5.18
C CYS A 292 5.73 3.20 5.67
N LYS A 293 6.48 4.28 5.47
CA LYS A 293 7.86 4.42 5.99
C LYS A 293 7.93 4.37 7.52
N MET A 294 6.97 4.99 8.23
CA MET A 294 6.91 4.96 9.70
C MET A 294 6.62 3.56 10.28
N ILE A 295 5.81 2.74 9.61
CA ILE A 295 5.42 1.38 10.10
C ILE A 295 6.15 0.24 9.36
N GLY A 296 7.10 0.60 8.49
CA GLY A 296 7.98 -0.30 7.75
C GLY A 296 7.30 -1.09 6.62
N LEU A 297 6.27 -0.53 5.99
CA LEU A 297 5.70 -1.06 4.74
C LEU A 297 6.40 -0.46 3.52
N THR A 298 6.56 -1.27 2.48
CA THR A 298 6.79 -0.79 1.11
C THR A 298 5.46 -0.40 0.45
N ALA A 299 5.40 0.74 -0.22
CA ALA A 299 4.26 1.11 -1.06
C ALA A 299 4.53 0.72 -2.53
N LEU A 300 3.76 -0.23 -3.06
CA LEU A 300 3.65 -0.48 -4.50
C LEU A 300 2.59 0.48 -5.06
N VAL A 301 3.00 1.44 -5.87
CA VAL A 301 2.08 2.45 -6.43
C VAL A 301 1.67 2.06 -7.85
N GLU A 302 0.41 1.69 -8.04
CA GLU A 302 -0.15 1.20 -9.30
C GLU A 302 -0.60 2.36 -10.21
N VAL A 303 -0.15 2.34 -11.46
CA VAL A 303 -0.47 3.32 -12.52
C VAL A 303 -0.89 2.60 -13.81
N HIS A 304 -1.74 3.25 -14.60
CA HIS A 304 -2.30 2.73 -15.85
C HIS A 304 -1.90 3.55 -17.08
N ASP A 305 -1.77 4.87 -16.93
CA ASP A 305 -1.55 5.80 -18.05
C ASP A 305 -0.46 6.84 -17.76
N GLU A 306 -0.22 7.68 -18.77
CA GLU A 306 0.76 8.75 -18.76
C GLU A 306 0.53 9.79 -17.66
N ILE A 307 -0.74 10.12 -17.36
CA ILE A 307 -1.12 11.14 -16.38
C ILE A 307 -0.86 10.61 -14.96
N GLU A 308 -1.25 9.37 -14.70
CA GLU A 308 -0.96 8.67 -13.45
C GLU A 308 0.56 8.52 -13.24
N MET A 309 1.31 8.12 -14.27
CA MET A 309 2.77 8.03 -14.20
C MET A 309 3.42 9.39 -13.92
N ASP A 310 3.04 10.45 -14.63
CA ASP A 310 3.62 11.79 -14.44
C ASP A 310 3.33 12.36 -13.05
N ARG A 311 2.12 12.13 -12.52
CA ARG A 311 1.78 12.44 -11.12
C ARG A 311 2.71 11.72 -10.16
N MET A 312 2.89 10.41 -10.29
CA MET A 312 3.72 9.63 -9.37
C MET A 312 5.20 10.02 -9.47
N LEU A 313 5.73 10.32 -10.66
CA LEU A 313 7.12 10.80 -10.81
C LEU A 313 7.36 12.19 -10.20
N ALA A 314 6.32 13.01 -10.05
CA ALA A 314 6.35 14.27 -9.32
C ALA A 314 6.26 14.12 -7.78
N ILE A 315 6.08 12.89 -7.26
CA ILE A 315 6.09 12.59 -5.83
C ILE A 315 7.47 12.06 -5.43
N ASP A 316 8.00 12.57 -4.31
CA ASP A 316 9.27 12.10 -3.76
C ASP A 316 9.08 10.97 -2.76
N GLY A 317 10.04 10.04 -2.75
CA GLY A 317 10.02 8.87 -1.87
C GLY A 317 9.16 7.70 -2.35
N ILE A 318 8.67 7.72 -3.59
CA ILE A 318 8.22 6.51 -4.29
C ILE A 318 9.45 5.72 -4.73
N GLU A 319 9.48 4.43 -4.44
CA GLU A 319 10.59 3.51 -4.72
C GLU A 319 10.16 2.31 -5.58
N LEU A 320 8.84 2.08 -5.71
CA LEU A 320 8.25 0.93 -6.40
C LEU A 320 6.95 1.35 -7.11
N ILE A 321 6.93 1.25 -8.44
CA ILE A 321 5.76 1.56 -9.28
C ILE A 321 5.30 0.30 -10.01
N GLY A 322 4.00 0.00 -9.98
CA GLY A 322 3.38 -1.06 -10.77
C GLY A 322 2.68 -0.50 -12.00
N ILE A 323 3.03 -0.99 -13.19
CA ILE A 323 2.31 -0.66 -14.43
C ILE A 323 1.27 -1.75 -14.68
N ASN A 324 -0.01 -1.41 -14.51
CA ASN A 324 -1.10 -2.34 -14.76
C ASN A 324 -1.52 -2.29 -16.23
N ASN A 325 -1.13 -3.30 -16.99
CA ASN A 325 -1.44 -3.42 -18.42
C ASN A 325 -2.91 -3.74 -18.70
N ARG A 326 -3.76 -3.92 -17.67
CA ARG A 326 -5.21 -4.13 -17.81
C ARG A 326 -5.95 -2.82 -17.65
N ASN A 327 -6.65 -2.40 -18.70
CA ASN A 327 -7.62 -1.32 -18.60
C ASN A 327 -8.83 -1.77 -17.74
N LEU A 328 -9.12 -1.05 -16.66
CA LEU A 328 -10.13 -1.45 -15.67
C LEU A 328 -11.59 -1.17 -16.08
N GLU A 329 -11.81 -0.43 -17.17
CA GLU A 329 -13.16 -0.17 -17.72
C GLU A 329 -13.56 -1.23 -18.75
N THR A 330 -12.61 -1.73 -19.54
CA THR A 330 -12.84 -2.67 -20.66
C THR A 330 -12.30 -4.08 -20.43
N PHE A 331 -11.53 -4.28 -19.36
CA PHE A 331 -10.75 -5.48 -19.04
C PHE A 331 -9.73 -5.94 -20.10
N LYS A 332 -9.57 -5.19 -21.20
CA LYS A 332 -8.55 -5.43 -22.22
C LYS A 332 -7.17 -5.30 -21.60
N VAL A 333 -6.25 -6.14 -22.07
CA VAL A 333 -4.87 -6.19 -21.58
C VAL A 333 -3.93 -5.92 -22.75
N ASP A 334 -3.02 -4.98 -22.57
CA ASP A 334 -2.03 -4.58 -23.58
C ASP A 334 -0.68 -4.32 -22.91
N ILE A 335 0.24 -5.28 -23.05
CA ILE A 335 1.59 -5.20 -22.46
C ILE A 335 2.45 -4.11 -23.12
N SER A 336 2.07 -3.59 -24.30
CA SER A 336 2.79 -2.47 -24.92
C SER A 336 2.66 -1.16 -24.13
N ASN A 337 1.64 -1.06 -23.26
CA ASN A 337 1.50 0.04 -22.31
C ASN A 337 2.73 0.19 -21.40
N THR A 338 3.29 -0.93 -20.92
CA THR A 338 4.54 -0.93 -20.15
C THR A 338 5.68 -0.26 -20.90
N LYS A 339 5.85 -0.57 -22.19
CA LYS A 339 6.89 0.05 -23.01
C LYS A 339 6.62 1.55 -23.22
N ARG A 340 5.39 1.91 -23.58
CA ARG A 340 4.97 3.31 -23.82
C ARG A 340 5.20 4.22 -22.61
N LEU A 341 4.96 3.73 -21.39
CA LEU A 341 5.17 4.50 -20.15
C LEU A 341 6.64 4.59 -19.71
N LEU A 342 7.52 3.70 -20.20
CA LEU A 342 8.94 3.66 -19.88
C LEU A 342 9.83 4.31 -20.96
N GLU A 343 9.26 4.72 -22.09
CA GLU A 343 9.96 5.45 -23.14
C GLU A 343 10.20 6.94 -22.77
N GLY A 344 11.26 7.51 -23.34
CA GLY A 344 11.62 8.92 -23.16
C GLY A 344 11.91 9.36 -21.73
N GLU A 345 11.49 10.58 -21.40
CA GLU A 345 11.78 11.30 -20.15
C GLU A 345 11.29 10.54 -18.90
N ARG A 346 10.18 9.79 -18.99
CA ARG A 346 9.65 9.00 -17.87
C ARG A 346 10.60 7.89 -17.46
N GLY A 347 11.11 7.13 -18.44
CA GLY A 347 12.13 6.12 -18.21
C GLY A 347 13.43 6.70 -17.65
N GLU A 348 13.82 7.92 -18.08
CA GLU A 348 14.98 8.61 -17.53
C GLU A 348 14.79 9.01 -16.06
N LYS A 349 13.65 9.61 -15.71
CA LYS A 349 13.29 9.94 -14.32
C LYS A 349 13.24 8.71 -13.41
N ILE A 350 12.66 7.61 -13.90
CA ILE A 350 12.61 6.31 -13.19
C ILE A 350 14.03 5.80 -12.89
N ARG A 351 14.94 5.84 -13.87
CA ARG A 351 16.35 5.46 -13.69
C ARG A 351 17.10 6.39 -12.74
N GLN A 352 16.89 7.71 -12.84
CA GLN A 352 17.52 8.71 -11.98
C GLN A 352 17.09 8.60 -10.51
N LYS A 353 15.82 8.22 -10.25
CA LYS A 353 15.29 8.00 -8.90
C LYS A 353 15.50 6.56 -8.36
N ASP A 354 16.17 5.66 -9.10
CA ASP A 354 16.25 4.19 -8.86
C ASP A 354 14.90 3.53 -8.50
N ILE A 355 13.83 3.97 -9.15
CA ILE A 355 12.50 3.37 -8.97
C ILE A 355 12.50 1.98 -9.61
N ILE A 356 12.06 0.96 -8.84
CA ILE A 356 11.76 -0.35 -9.41
C ILE A 356 10.40 -0.29 -10.10
N VAL A 357 10.36 -0.74 -11.35
CA VAL A 357 9.12 -0.94 -12.09
C VAL A 357 8.71 -2.40 -12.02
N VAL A 358 7.45 -2.62 -11.65
CA VAL A 358 6.74 -3.90 -11.70
C VAL A 358 5.84 -3.93 -12.92
N GLY A 359 5.97 -4.93 -13.79
CA GLY A 359 4.99 -5.18 -14.86
C GLY A 359 3.83 -6.02 -14.34
N GLU A 360 2.58 -5.53 -14.43
CA GLU A 360 1.38 -6.23 -13.95
C GLU A 360 0.38 -6.51 -15.08
N SER A 361 -0.36 -7.61 -14.96
CA SER A 361 -1.32 -8.12 -15.96
C SER A 361 -0.70 -8.51 -17.33
N GLY A 362 -1.26 -9.54 -17.96
CA GLY A 362 -0.95 -9.87 -19.37
C GLY A 362 0.26 -10.77 -19.60
N LEU A 363 0.95 -11.19 -18.54
CA LEU A 363 2.19 -11.99 -18.62
C LEU A 363 1.87 -13.48 -18.53
N PHE A 364 1.95 -14.19 -19.65
CA PHE A 364 1.59 -15.62 -19.75
C PHE A 364 2.74 -16.50 -20.23
N THR A 365 3.72 -15.95 -20.94
CA THR A 365 4.78 -16.66 -21.65
C THR A 365 6.16 -16.04 -21.42
N PRO A 366 7.26 -16.78 -21.66
CA PRO A 366 8.62 -16.24 -21.58
C PRO A 366 8.86 -15.05 -22.53
N ALA A 367 8.15 -15.00 -23.66
CA ALA A 367 8.22 -13.88 -24.59
C ALA A 367 7.63 -12.59 -23.99
N ASP A 368 6.53 -12.69 -23.23
CA ASP A 368 5.95 -11.54 -22.53
C ASP A 368 6.91 -11.01 -21.45
N ILE A 369 7.61 -11.91 -20.74
CA ILE A 369 8.62 -11.54 -19.73
C ILE A 369 9.81 -10.84 -20.37
N ALA A 370 10.33 -11.38 -21.48
CA ALA A 370 11.41 -10.76 -22.24
C ALA A 370 11.01 -9.37 -22.74
N TYR A 371 9.80 -9.22 -23.30
CA TYR A 371 9.29 -7.94 -23.80
C TYR A 371 9.25 -6.84 -22.74
N VAL A 372 8.74 -7.13 -21.54
CA VAL A 372 8.73 -6.12 -20.45
C VAL A 372 10.12 -5.91 -19.84
N GLN A 373 10.95 -6.96 -19.77
CA GLN A 373 12.34 -6.84 -19.30
C GLN A 373 13.17 -5.93 -20.23
N GLU A 374 13.01 -6.04 -21.54
CA GLU A 374 13.64 -5.16 -22.54
C GLU A 374 13.19 -3.70 -22.40
N ALA A 375 11.97 -3.44 -21.94
CA ALA A 375 11.48 -2.10 -21.59
C ALA A 375 12.08 -1.54 -20.27
N GLY A 376 12.85 -2.34 -19.52
CA GLY A 376 13.51 -1.94 -18.27
C GLY A 376 12.79 -2.38 -16.99
N VAL A 377 11.77 -3.24 -17.09
CA VAL A 377 11.07 -3.80 -15.93
C VAL A 377 11.99 -4.74 -15.12
N LYS A 378 12.05 -4.52 -13.80
CA LYS A 378 12.91 -5.28 -12.86
C LYS A 378 12.12 -6.29 -12.00
N ALA A 379 10.79 -6.22 -12.00
CA ALA A 379 9.90 -7.12 -11.25
C ALA A 379 8.59 -7.35 -12.01
N ILE A 380 7.86 -8.43 -11.74
CA ILE A 380 6.56 -8.71 -12.37
C ILE A 380 5.56 -9.20 -11.34
N LEU A 381 4.29 -8.81 -11.46
CA LEU A 381 3.20 -9.33 -10.64
C LEU A 381 2.31 -10.26 -11.46
N VAL A 382 2.28 -11.54 -11.08
CA VAL A 382 1.65 -12.58 -11.88
C VAL A 382 0.87 -13.56 -10.99
N GLY A 383 -0.41 -13.72 -11.30
CA GLY A 383 -1.28 -14.75 -10.71
C GLY A 383 -1.93 -15.64 -11.75
N GLU A 384 -2.62 -15.05 -12.72
CA GLU A 384 -3.61 -15.77 -13.54
C GLU A 384 -3.03 -16.91 -14.40
N SER A 385 -1.80 -16.77 -14.90
CA SER A 385 -1.09 -17.81 -15.67
C SER A 385 -0.59 -18.97 -14.79
N ILE A 386 -0.36 -18.73 -13.50
CA ILE A 386 0.24 -19.69 -12.56
C ILE A 386 -0.85 -20.40 -11.73
N VAL A 387 -1.85 -19.67 -11.21
CA VAL A 387 -2.94 -20.19 -10.35
C VAL A 387 -3.71 -21.36 -11.02
N LYS A 388 -3.84 -21.32 -12.35
CA LYS A 388 -4.55 -22.35 -13.14
C LYS A 388 -3.81 -23.68 -13.26
N GLN A 389 -2.52 -23.73 -12.92
CA GLN A 389 -1.74 -24.95 -12.99
C GLN A 389 -1.97 -25.82 -11.75
N LYS A 390 -2.06 -27.14 -11.95
CA LYS A 390 -2.18 -28.10 -10.84
C LYS A 390 -0.98 -28.01 -9.88
N ASP A 391 0.22 -27.84 -10.45
CA ASP A 391 1.45 -27.53 -9.73
C ASP A 391 1.88 -26.08 -10.03
N PRO A 392 1.76 -25.15 -9.06
CA PRO A 392 2.25 -23.78 -9.20
C PRO A 392 3.73 -23.66 -9.58
N THR A 393 4.57 -24.60 -9.14
CA THR A 393 6.01 -24.67 -9.45
C THR A 393 6.23 -24.83 -10.95
N GLN A 394 5.46 -25.71 -11.59
CA GLN A 394 5.50 -25.91 -13.05
C GLN A 394 4.99 -24.67 -13.79
N GLY A 395 3.97 -23.98 -13.27
CA GLY A 395 3.50 -22.72 -13.83
C GLY A 395 4.57 -21.63 -13.85
N ILE A 396 5.35 -21.49 -12.77
CA ILE A 396 6.49 -20.56 -12.73
C ILE A 396 7.56 -20.98 -13.74
N ARG A 397 7.94 -22.26 -13.80
CA ARG A 397 8.92 -22.76 -14.78
C ARG A 397 8.49 -22.51 -16.23
N GLN A 398 7.21 -22.67 -16.54
CA GLN A 398 6.65 -22.38 -17.86
C GLN A 398 6.68 -20.88 -18.19
N LEU A 399 6.34 -20.01 -17.22
CA LEU A 399 6.36 -18.57 -17.38
C LEU A 399 7.75 -18.01 -17.71
N PHE A 400 8.80 -18.53 -17.09
CA PHE A 400 10.20 -18.11 -17.33
C PHE A 400 10.93 -18.98 -18.38
N GLY A 401 10.33 -20.07 -18.84
CA GLY A 401 10.92 -21.02 -19.79
C GLY A 401 12.06 -21.88 -19.20
N LYS A 402 12.32 -21.76 -17.90
CA LYS A 402 13.34 -22.50 -17.15
C LYS A 402 13.06 -22.42 -15.64
N ASP A 403 13.85 -23.14 -14.86
CA ASP A 403 13.80 -23.01 -13.40
C ASP A 403 14.42 -21.70 -12.91
N ILE A 404 13.72 -21.04 -11.97
CA ILE A 404 14.18 -19.85 -11.25
C ILE A 404 14.16 -20.04 -9.71
N SER A 405 13.71 -21.20 -9.24
CA SER A 405 14.06 -21.69 -7.91
C SER A 405 15.58 -21.88 -7.80
N HIS A 406 16.11 -22.00 -6.59
CA HIS A 406 17.56 -22.02 -6.40
C HIS A 406 18.23 -23.22 -7.10
N PRO A 407 19.44 -23.04 -7.68
CA PRO A 407 20.31 -24.16 -8.06
C PRO A 407 20.83 -24.91 -6.82
#